data_AF-A0A822D439-F1
#
_entry.id   AF-A0A822D439-F1
#
_cell.length_a   1.000
_cell.length_b   1.000
_cell.length_c   1.000
_cell.angle_alpha   90.00
_cell.angle_beta   90.00
_cell.angle_gamma   90.00
#
_symmetry.space_group_name_H-M   'P 1'
#
loop_
_entity.id
_entity.type
_entity.pdbx_description
1 polymer ?
#
loop_
_entity_poly.entity_id
_entity_poly.type
_entity_poly.pdbx_seq_one_letter_code
_entity_poly.pdbx_strand_id
1 'polypeptide(L)'
;MISFLLTILSIINSWTLSIWLSIIIFGLIIAYVHEQFVYMSKRGTLPGPKLTIPFIGGIIHMILSPYNFWHGQMKYGKLSWNSIIGRFFILIADSENSRKIFEHCSSDMPLILHPNASRILGNDNIAFMNGSIHKILRITLLPLFTVKALSIYLYIQEKAIREHMIKWCEISKYSKNGIEMRPLIYDLNINTSLSVFIGPYITDDIRQQFKKDYINLTRGMFAPPIYFPGTQLYKGVHAAESIRQSLKSIVIK
;
A
#
# COMPACT_ATOMS: atom_id res chain seq x y z
N MET A 1 52.83 -36.30 7.52
CA MET A 1 52.74 -35.06 8.31
C MET A 1 51.78 -34.04 7.70
N ILE A 2 51.89 -33.69 6.41
CA ILE A 2 51.01 -32.71 5.73
C ILE A 2 49.55 -33.18 5.64
N SER A 3 49.29 -34.44 5.27
CA SER A 3 47.93 -35.01 5.21
C SER A 3 47.19 -34.94 6.54
N PHE A 4 47.88 -35.27 7.65
CA PHE A 4 47.34 -35.20 9.01
C PHE A 4 46.98 -33.76 9.43
N LEU A 5 47.83 -32.78 9.10
CA LEU A 5 47.56 -31.36 9.31
C LEU A 5 46.34 -30.87 8.52
N LEU A 6 46.18 -31.30 7.27
CA LEU A 6 45.02 -30.96 6.44
C LEU A 6 43.71 -31.58 6.97
N THR A 7 43.76 -32.81 7.50
CA THR A 7 42.61 -33.43 8.15
C THR A 7 42.24 -32.73 9.46
N ILE A 8 43.22 -32.30 10.26
CA ILE A 8 42.97 -31.52 11.47
C ILE A 8 42.36 -30.15 11.13
N LEU A 9 42.89 -29.45 10.12
CA LEU A 9 42.34 -28.18 9.65
C LEU A 9 40.91 -28.32 9.10
N SER A 10 40.61 -29.38 8.34
CA SER A 10 39.26 -29.61 7.82
C SER A 10 38.26 -29.98 8.92
N ILE A 11 38.69 -30.73 9.94
CA ILE A 11 37.90 -31.03 11.13
C ILE A 11 37.68 -29.74 11.95
N ILE A 12 38.72 -28.96 12.26
CA ILE A 12 38.55 -27.70 13.01
C ILE A 12 37.59 -26.75 12.28
N ASN A 13 37.66 -26.69 10.94
CA ASN A 13 36.75 -25.87 10.14
C ASN A 13 35.29 -26.39 10.15
N SER A 14 35.07 -27.70 10.23
CA SER A 14 33.71 -28.27 10.30
C SER A 14 33.06 -28.12 11.68
N TRP A 15 33.85 -28.25 12.76
CA TRP A 15 33.37 -28.05 14.12
C TRP A 15 33.07 -26.58 14.42
N THR A 16 33.92 -25.66 13.96
CA THR A 16 33.66 -24.22 14.09
C THR A 16 32.39 -23.80 13.35
N LEU A 17 32.20 -24.25 12.11
CA LEU A 17 30.96 -24.01 11.37
C LEU A 17 29.72 -24.59 12.09
N SER A 18 29.82 -25.80 12.62
CA SER A 18 28.74 -26.45 13.37
C SER A 18 28.37 -25.66 14.65
N ILE A 19 29.37 -25.16 15.39
CA ILE A 19 29.16 -24.32 16.57
C ILE A 19 28.45 -23.01 16.18
N TRP A 20 28.90 -22.31 15.14
CA TRP A 20 28.27 -21.08 14.67
C TRP A 20 26.83 -21.31 14.20
N LEU A 21 26.56 -22.38 13.46
CA LEU A 21 25.20 -22.76 13.07
C LEU A 21 24.32 -23.04 14.28
N SER A 22 24.85 -23.74 15.29
CA SER A 22 24.13 -24.04 16.53
C SER A 22 23.78 -22.77 17.31
N ILE A 23 24.72 -21.81 17.40
CA ILE A 23 24.49 -20.50 18.02
C ILE A 23 23.41 -19.72 17.26
N ILE A 24 23.46 -19.70 15.93
CA ILE A 24 22.44 -19.03 15.09
C ILE A 24 21.07 -19.67 15.30
N ILE A 25 20.98 -21.00 15.24
CA ILE A 25 19.72 -21.73 15.45
C ILE A 25 19.16 -21.45 16.84
N PHE A 26 19.99 -21.51 17.88
CA PHE A 26 19.59 -21.22 19.24
C PHE A 26 19.10 -19.77 19.40
N GLY A 27 19.80 -18.80 18.80
CA GLY A 27 19.37 -17.41 18.76
C GLY A 27 18.02 -17.20 18.06
N LEU A 28 17.79 -17.89 16.93
CA LEU A 28 16.52 -17.86 16.21
C LEU A 28 15.38 -18.48 17.04
N ILE A 29 15.65 -19.57 17.77
CA ILE A 29 14.66 -20.19 18.66
C ILE A 29 14.31 -19.24 19.80
N ILE A 30 15.30 -18.60 20.45
CA ILE A 30 15.05 -17.61 21.51
C ILE A 30 14.22 -16.46 20.95
N ALA A 31 14.59 -15.92 19.79
CA ALA A 31 13.86 -14.83 19.15
C ALA A 31 12.41 -15.23 18.83
N TYR A 32 12.18 -16.44 18.33
CA TYR A 32 10.84 -16.97 18.09
C TYR A 32 10.03 -17.12 19.38
N VAL A 33 10.59 -17.71 20.43
CA VAL A 33 9.92 -17.88 21.73
C VAL A 33 9.58 -16.52 22.33
N HIS A 34 10.52 -15.57 22.27
CA HIS A 34 10.29 -14.20 22.72
C HIS A 34 9.16 -13.53 21.91
N GLU A 35 9.17 -13.65 20.57
CA GLU A 35 8.11 -13.12 19.71
C GLU A 35 6.74 -13.70 20.07
N GLN A 36 6.63 -15.02 20.18
CA GLN A 36 5.36 -15.65 20.55
C GLN A 36 4.92 -15.25 21.96
N PHE A 37 5.83 -15.17 22.93
CA PHE A 37 5.51 -14.72 24.28
C PHE A 37 4.96 -13.29 24.28
N VAL A 38 5.60 -12.37 23.56
CA VAL A 38 5.12 -10.99 23.41
C VAL A 38 3.71 -10.96 22.78
N TYR A 39 3.44 -11.75 21.75
CA TYR A 39 2.10 -11.79 21.14
C TYR A 39 1.06 -12.42 22.04
N MET A 40 1.39 -13.50 22.75
CA MET A 40 0.49 -14.15 23.71
C MET A 40 0.16 -13.23 24.89
N SER A 41 1.13 -12.42 25.33
CA SER A 41 0.89 -11.39 26.34
C SER A 41 0.01 -10.26 25.80
N LYS A 42 0.28 -9.75 24.60
CA LYS A 42 -0.49 -8.66 23.97
C LYS A 42 -1.93 -9.03 23.64
N ARG A 43 -2.18 -10.25 23.17
CA ARG A 43 -3.54 -10.67 22.75
C ARG A 43 -4.52 -10.75 23.91
N GLY A 44 -4.06 -11.05 25.13
CA GLY A 44 -4.94 -11.38 26.25
C GLY A 44 -5.98 -12.44 25.88
N THR A 45 -7.26 -12.06 25.94
CA THR A 45 -8.41 -12.93 25.64
C THR A 45 -8.87 -12.88 24.18
N LEU A 46 -8.21 -12.08 23.33
CA LEU A 46 -8.62 -11.93 21.93
C LEU A 46 -8.50 -13.26 21.15
N PRO A 47 -9.51 -13.62 20.34
CA PRO A 47 -9.44 -14.77 19.46
C PRO A 47 -8.52 -14.47 18.27
N GLY A 48 -7.93 -15.51 17.69
CA GLY A 48 -6.97 -15.38 16.59
C GLY A 48 -6.18 -16.66 16.36
N PRO A 49 -5.10 -16.63 15.56
CA PRO A 49 -4.24 -17.78 15.35
C PRO A 49 -3.58 -18.19 16.67
N LYS A 50 -3.37 -19.49 16.90
CA LYS A 50 -2.70 -19.98 18.11
C LYS A 50 -1.22 -19.61 18.14
N LEU A 51 -0.57 -19.72 16.98
CA LEU A 51 0.83 -19.39 16.75
C LEU A 51 0.95 -18.65 15.43
N THR A 52 1.96 -17.81 15.32
CA THR A 52 2.27 -17.07 14.09
C THR A 52 3.58 -17.56 13.50
N ILE A 53 3.73 -17.45 12.18
CA ILE A 53 5.00 -17.75 11.51
C ILE A 53 6.05 -16.73 12.01
N PRO A 54 7.24 -17.17 12.48
CA PRO A 54 8.26 -16.28 13.03
C PRO A 54 8.62 -15.16 12.06
N PHE A 55 8.74 -13.92 12.57
CA PHE A 55 9.13 -12.67 11.88
C PHE A 55 8.23 -12.20 10.72
N ILE A 56 7.55 -13.13 10.05
CA ILE A 56 6.78 -12.94 8.82
C ILE A 56 5.30 -12.78 9.16
N GLY A 57 4.81 -13.52 10.15
CA GLY A 57 3.40 -13.59 10.48
C GLY A 57 2.55 -14.10 9.31
N GLY A 58 1.35 -13.55 9.17
CA GLY A 58 0.37 -13.90 8.14
C GLY A 58 0.58 -13.26 6.77
N ILE A 59 1.68 -12.52 6.54
CA ILE A 59 1.88 -11.76 5.28
C ILE A 59 1.88 -12.65 4.03
N ILE A 60 2.47 -13.85 4.10
CA ILE A 60 2.52 -14.78 2.96
C ILE A 60 1.08 -15.20 2.58
N HIS A 61 0.27 -15.58 3.58
CA HIS A 61 -1.13 -15.93 3.35
C HIS A 61 -1.93 -14.73 2.83
N MET A 62 -1.69 -13.53 3.37
CA MET A 62 -2.33 -12.29 2.91
C MET A 62 -2.01 -11.97 1.45
N ILE A 63 -0.77 -12.21 0.99
CA ILE A 63 -0.36 -11.94 -0.40
C ILE A 63 -0.92 -13.00 -1.35
N LEU A 64 -0.82 -14.28 -0.98
CA LEU A 64 -1.26 -15.39 -1.83
C LEU A 64 -2.79 -15.54 -1.89
N SER A 65 -3.49 -15.18 -0.82
CA SER A 65 -4.95 -15.31 -0.72
C SER A 65 -5.57 -14.20 0.15
N PRO A 66 -5.59 -12.94 -0.32
CA PRO A 66 -6.01 -11.79 0.48
C PRO A 66 -7.45 -11.91 0.99
N TYR A 67 -8.37 -12.37 0.13
CA TYR A 67 -9.76 -12.58 0.52
C TYR A 67 -9.87 -13.58 1.68
N ASN A 68 -9.26 -14.76 1.54
CA ASN A 68 -9.34 -15.81 2.56
C ASN A 68 -8.63 -15.40 3.85
N PHE A 69 -7.54 -14.63 3.77
CA PHE A 69 -6.85 -14.08 4.93
C PHE A 69 -7.77 -13.15 5.73
N TRP A 70 -8.32 -12.10 5.11
CA TRP A 70 -9.15 -11.12 5.81
C TRP A 70 -10.51 -11.69 6.23
N HIS A 71 -11.17 -12.45 5.34
CA HIS A 71 -12.43 -13.10 5.66
C HIS A 71 -12.27 -14.18 6.74
N GLY A 72 -11.20 -14.96 6.69
CA GLY A 72 -10.86 -15.91 7.75
C GLY A 72 -10.60 -15.23 9.10
N GLN A 73 -9.93 -14.07 9.07
CA GLN A 73 -9.68 -13.27 10.27
C GLN A 73 -10.99 -12.76 10.91
N MET A 74 -11.99 -12.41 10.11
CA MET A 74 -13.33 -12.02 10.59
C MET A 74 -14.08 -13.19 11.24
N LYS A 75 -13.81 -14.44 10.84
CA LYS A 75 -14.46 -15.63 11.42
C LYS A 75 -14.03 -15.92 12.85
N TYR A 76 -12.89 -15.40 13.31
CA TYR A 76 -12.46 -15.54 14.71
C TYR A 76 -13.38 -14.80 15.69
N GLY A 77 -14.04 -13.73 15.25
CA GLY A 77 -14.92 -12.92 16.08
C GLY A 77 -14.90 -11.44 15.69
N LYS A 78 -15.73 -10.65 16.39
CA LYS A 78 -15.85 -9.20 16.20
C LYS A 78 -14.52 -8.45 16.35
N LEU A 79 -13.72 -8.87 17.33
CA LEU A 79 -12.34 -8.43 17.52
C LEU A 79 -11.46 -9.66 17.41
N SER A 80 -10.43 -9.61 16.57
CA SER A 80 -9.49 -10.72 16.44
C SER A 80 -8.08 -10.22 16.22
N TRP A 81 -7.08 -10.92 16.75
CA TRP A 81 -5.68 -10.53 16.62
C TRP A 81 -4.95 -11.37 15.57
N ASN A 82 -3.89 -10.82 14.98
CA ASN A 82 -2.91 -11.55 14.15
C ASN A 82 -1.59 -10.75 14.09
N SER A 83 -0.60 -11.23 13.35
CA SER A 83 0.65 -10.51 13.08
C SER A 83 0.96 -10.48 11.59
N ILE A 84 1.45 -9.35 11.08
CA ILE A 84 1.97 -9.19 9.71
C ILE A 84 3.34 -8.53 9.80
N ILE A 85 4.38 -9.16 9.25
CA ILE A 85 5.77 -8.63 9.22
C ILE A 85 6.23 -8.24 10.64
N GLY A 86 6.08 -9.16 11.60
CA GLY A 86 6.50 -8.95 12.99
C GLY A 86 5.69 -7.90 13.75
N ARG A 87 4.55 -7.44 13.19
CA ARG A 87 3.68 -6.45 13.83
C ARG A 87 2.34 -7.06 14.20
N PHE A 88 2.08 -7.08 15.50
CA PHE A 88 0.77 -7.40 16.07
C PHE A 88 -0.27 -6.38 15.62
N PHE A 89 -1.43 -6.85 15.15
CA PHE A 89 -2.58 -6.02 14.85
C PHE A 89 -3.87 -6.67 15.35
N ILE A 90 -4.89 -5.84 15.52
CA ILE A 90 -6.26 -6.26 15.84
C ILE A 90 -7.14 -5.89 14.66
N LEU A 91 -7.86 -6.86 14.11
CA LEU A 91 -8.94 -6.63 13.18
C LEU A 91 -10.22 -6.34 13.96
N ILE A 92 -10.91 -5.26 13.56
CA ILE A 92 -12.23 -4.90 14.02
C ILE A 92 -13.21 -5.20 12.90
N ALA A 93 -14.09 -6.18 13.11
CA ALA A 93 -15.02 -6.72 12.12
C ALA A 93 -16.48 -6.32 12.39
N ASP A 94 -16.73 -5.37 13.30
CA ASP A 94 -18.06 -4.88 13.65
C ASP A 94 -18.13 -3.35 13.73
N SER A 95 -19.32 -2.81 13.50
CA SER A 95 -19.56 -1.37 13.43
C SER A 95 -19.50 -0.68 14.80
N GLU A 96 -19.88 -1.36 15.88
CA GLU A 96 -19.90 -0.81 17.23
C GLU A 96 -18.48 -0.48 17.70
N ASN A 97 -17.56 -1.43 17.60
CA ASN A 97 -16.17 -1.21 17.96
C ASN A 97 -15.46 -0.27 16.99
N SER A 98 -15.79 -0.31 15.69
CA SER A 98 -15.25 0.64 14.70
C SER A 98 -15.61 2.08 15.09
N ARG A 99 -16.87 2.31 15.49
CA ARG A 99 -17.33 3.62 15.94
C ARG A 99 -16.57 4.11 17.16
N LYS A 100 -16.36 3.25 18.18
CA LYS A 100 -15.58 3.60 19.37
C LYS A 100 -14.17 4.08 19.03
N ILE A 101 -13.49 3.40 18.10
CA ILE A 101 -12.16 3.81 17.64
C ILE A 101 -12.19 5.15 16.91
N PHE A 102 -13.13 5.33 15.97
CA PHE A 102 -13.22 6.57 15.19
C PHE A 102 -13.64 7.79 16.02
N GLU A 103 -14.43 7.61 17.08
CA GLU A 103 -14.81 8.68 18.02
C GLU A 103 -13.65 9.12 18.93
N HIS A 104 -12.69 8.23 19.19
CA HIS A 104 -11.54 8.50 20.07
C HIS A 104 -10.21 8.60 19.30
N CYS A 105 -10.25 8.86 17.99
CA CYS A 105 -9.04 9.06 17.19
C CYS A 105 -8.19 10.21 17.76
N SER A 106 -7.06 9.88 18.38
CA SER A 106 -6.05 10.82 18.87
C SER A 106 -4.82 10.86 17.96
N SER A 107 -3.90 11.77 18.22
CA SER A 107 -2.57 11.80 17.59
C SER A 107 -1.76 10.51 17.79
N ASP A 108 -2.12 9.70 18.79
CA ASP A 108 -1.42 8.46 19.14
C ASP A 108 -1.89 7.25 18.30
N MET A 109 -2.92 7.44 17.48
CA MET A 109 -3.41 6.44 16.52
C MET A 109 -3.26 6.97 15.08
N PRO A 110 -2.02 7.16 14.59
CA PRO A 110 -1.79 7.67 13.25
C PRO A 110 -2.27 6.68 12.19
N LEU A 111 -2.71 7.20 11.04
CA LEU A 111 -2.98 6.38 9.88
C LEU A 111 -1.68 5.73 9.37
N ILE A 112 -1.67 4.40 9.29
CA ILE A 112 -0.55 3.65 8.72
C ILE A 112 -0.97 3.13 7.35
N LEU A 113 -0.25 3.55 6.32
CA LEU A 113 -0.43 3.10 4.94
C LEU A 113 0.57 2.00 4.57
N HIS A 114 0.45 1.51 3.34
CA HIS A 114 1.41 0.58 2.75
C HIS A 114 2.85 1.11 2.90
N PRO A 115 3.88 0.26 3.13
CA PRO A 115 5.26 0.70 3.33
C PRO A 115 5.84 1.57 2.22
N ASN A 116 5.34 1.43 1.00
CA ASN A 116 5.79 2.23 -0.16
C ASN A 116 5.15 3.62 -0.22
N ALA A 117 4.07 3.86 0.53
CA ALA A 117 3.23 5.04 0.38
C ALA A 117 3.99 6.34 0.65
N SER A 118 4.83 6.40 1.67
CA SER A 118 5.60 7.62 2.00
C SER A 118 6.59 7.98 0.89
N ARG A 119 7.28 6.98 0.33
CA ARG A 119 8.22 7.17 -0.81
C ARG A 119 7.52 7.65 -2.07
N ILE A 120 6.29 7.21 -2.30
CA ILE A 120 5.55 7.51 -3.52
C ILE A 120 4.75 8.81 -3.40
N LEU A 121 4.02 9.01 -2.31
CA LEU A 121 3.14 10.16 -2.11
C LEU A 121 3.89 11.38 -1.56
N GLY A 122 5.00 11.19 -0.86
CA GLY A 122 5.73 12.25 -0.16
C GLY A 122 5.30 12.36 1.30
N ASN A 123 6.22 12.76 2.18
CA ASN A 123 5.96 12.88 3.63
C ASN A 123 5.03 14.07 3.97
N ASP A 124 4.90 15.01 3.03
CA ASP A 124 3.99 16.16 3.05
C ASP A 124 2.58 15.81 2.52
N ASN A 125 2.28 14.54 2.27
CA ASN A 125 0.92 14.12 1.95
C ASN A 125 0.04 14.15 3.21
N ILE A 126 -1.23 14.59 3.06
CA ILE A 126 -2.20 14.66 4.16
C ILE A 126 -2.34 13.32 4.93
N ALA A 127 -2.15 12.18 4.26
CA ALA A 127 -2.25 10.86 4.88
C ALA A 127 -1.15 10.56 5.92
N PHE A 128 -0.04 11.30 5.91
CA PHE A 128 1.04 11.18 6.90
C PHE A 128 1.06 12.33 7.92
N MET A 129 0.18 13.33 7.75
CA MET A 129 0.04 14.41 8.70
C MET A 129 -0.85 14.01 9.87
N ASN A 130 -0.53 14.50 11.07
CA ASN A 130 -1.32 14.26 12.28
C ASN A 130 -1.57 15.58 13.04
N GLY A 131 -2.54 15.55 13.97
CA GLY A 131 -2.81 16.67 14.87
C GLY A 131 -3.30 17.95 14.18
N SER A 132 -2.82 19.11 14.67
CA SER A 132 -3.27 20.43 14.22
C SER A 132 -2.95 20.72 12.76
N ILE A 133 -1.78 20.30 12.27
CA ILE A 133 -1.36 20.50 10.87
C ILE A 133 -2.33 19.78 9.92
N HIS A 134 -2.64 18.52 10.20
CA HIS A 134 -3.64 17.76 9.45
C HIS A 134 -5.02 18.44 9.48
N LYS A 135 -5.45 18.93 10.65
CA LYS A 135 -6.73 19.63 10.81
C LYS A 135 -6.80 20.90 9.95
N ILE A 136 -5.75 21.72 9.95
CA ILE A 136 -5.67 22.96 9.17
C ILE A 136 -5.73 22.67 7.68
N LEU A 137 -4.92 21.70 7.19
CA LEU A 137 -4.94 21.32 5.79
C LEU A 137 -6.31 20.78 5.37
N ARG A 138 -6.92 19.91 6.18
CA ARG A 138 -8.26 19.38 5.92
C ARG A 138 -9.29 20.51 5.79
N ILE A 139 -9.31 21.45 6.73
CA ILE A 139 -10.23 22.61 6.68
C ILE A 139 -10.03 23.42 5.39
N THR A 140 -8.77 23.60 4.96
CA THR A 140 -8.44 24.33 3.73
C THR A 140 -8.94 23.61 2.48
N LEU A 141 -8.99 22.27 2.49
CA LEU A 141 -9.47 21.46 1.35
C LEU A 141 -11.01 21.28 1.31
N LEU A 142 -11.70 21.38 2.45
CA LEU A 142 -13.16 21.16 2.53
C LEU A 142 -14.00 21.99 1.52
N PRO A 143 -13.69 23.27 1.25
CA PRO A 143 -14.42 24.07 0.26
C PRO A 143 -14.47 23.45 -1.14
N LEU A 144 -13.45 22.66 -1.52
CA LEU A 144 -13.39 21.96 -2.81
C LEU A 144 -14.46 20.85 -2.94
N PHE A 145 -15.05 20.41 -1.82
CA PHE A 145 -16.00 19.29 -1.79
C PHE A 145 -17.38 19.71 -1.26
N THR A 146 -17.74 20.99 -1.41
CA THR A 146 -19.10 21.48 -1.10
C THR A 146 -20.10 21.06 -2.18
N VAL A 147 -21.39 21.00 -1.85
CA VAL A 147 -22.46 20.70 -2.83
C VAL A 147 -22.36 21.61 -4.08
N LYS A 148 -22.07 22.89 -3.88
CA LYS A 148 -21.89 23.85 -4.97
C LYS A 148 -20.67 23.51 -5.83
N ALA A 149 -19.51 23.21 -5.24
CA ALA A 149 -18.32 22.79 -6.00
C ALA A 149 -18.60 21.49 -6.78
N LEU A 150 -19.18 20.49 -6.12
CA LEU A 150 -19.54 19.21 -6.72
C LEU A 150 -20.54 19.35 -7.88
N SER A 151 -21.49 20.29 -7.81
CA SER A 151 -22.42 20.55 -8.92
C SER A 151 -21.73 21.07 -10.18
N ILE A 152 -20.67 21.86 -10.04
CA ILE A 152 -19.87 22.34 -11.16
C ILE A 152 -19.05 21.18 -11.73
N TYR A 153 -18.44 20.37 -10.85
CA TYR A 153 -17.64 19.23 -11.26
C TYR A 153 -18.48 18.19 -12.01
N LEU A 154 -19.74 17.98 -11.62
CA LEU A 154 -20.65 17.07 -12.29
C LEU A 154 -20.80 17.40 -13.77
N TYR A 155 -20.95 18.68 -14.13
CA TYR A 155 -21.04 19.09 -15.53
C TYR A 155 -19.76 18.78 -16.32
N ILE A 156 -18.59 19.05 -15.73
CA ILE A 156 -17.28 18.77 -16.33
C ILE A 156 -17.09 17.25 -16.52
N GLN A 157 -17.43 16.47 -15.50
CA GLN A 157 -17.31 15.02 -15.51
C GLN A 157 -18.29 14.40 -16.49
N GLU A 158 -19.55 14.86 -16.55
CA GLU A 158 -20.55 14.36 -17.49
C GLU A 158 -20.07 14.51 -18.93
N LYS A 159 -19.50 15.66 -19.29
CA LYS A 159 -18.92 15.87 -20.62
C LYS A 159 -17.85 14.82 -20.94
N ALA A 160 -16.88 14.65 -20.04
CA ALA A 160 -15.81 13.67 -20.20
C ALA A 160 -16.34 12.22 -20.27
N ILE A 161 -17.36 11.88 -19.46
CA ILE A 161 -18.01 10.58 -19.46
C ILE A 161 -18.68 10.32 -20.81
N ARG A 162 -19.46 11.27 -21.33
CA ARG A 162 -20.16 11.13 -22.63
C ARG A 162 -19.18 10.94 -23.78
N GLU A 163 -18.10 11.71 -23.83
CA GLU A 163 -17.05 11.57 -24.84
C GLU A 163 -16.42 10.17 -24.82
N HIS A 164 -16.12 9.64 -23.63
CA HIS A 164 -15.61 8.27 -23.48
C HIS A 164 -16.63 7.22 -23.88
N MET A 165 -17.89 7.36 -23.48
CA MET A 165 -18.96 6.41 -23.83
C MET A 165 -19.16 6.33 -25.35
N ILE A 166 -19.17 7.47 -26.05
CA ILE A 166 -19.24 7.52 -27.52
C ILE A 166 -18.06 6.75 -28.12
N LYS A 167 -16.84 7.02 -27.64
CA LYS A 167 -15.63 6.32 -28.10
C LYS A 167 -15.71 4.81 -27.86
N TRP A 168 -16.22 4.37 -26.71
CA TRP A 168 -16.36 2.95 -26.39
C TRP A 168 -17.42 2.28 -27.28
N CYS A 169 -18.53 2.95 -27.56
CA CYS A 169 -19.52 2.49 -28.53
C CYS A 169 -18.89 2.31 -29.92
N GLU A 170 -18.08 3.26 -30.39
CA GLU A 170 -17.38 3.11 -31.66
C GLU A 170 -16.40 1.92 -31.66
N ILE A 171 -15.58 1.77 -30.61
CA ILE A 171 -14.66 0.63 -30.47
C ILE A 171 -15.43 -0.70 -30.51
N SER A 172 -16.61 -0.75 -29.88
CA SER A 172 -17.44 -1.95 -29.79
C SER A 172 -17.92 -2.46 -31.15
N LYS A 173 -18.16 -1.57 -32.12
CA LYS A 173 -18.57 -1.94 -33.48
C LYS A 173 -17.53 -2.79 -34.21
N TYR A 174 -16.26 -2.63 -33.88
CA TYR A 174 -15.14 -3.36 -34.50
C TYR A 174 -14.63 -4.54 -33.66
N SER A 175 -15.15 -4.69 -32.43
CA SER A 175 -14.71 -5.73 -31.52
C SER A 175 -15.51 -7.01 -31.73
N LYS A 176 -14.87 -8.03 -32.32
CA LYS A 176 -15.50 -9.36 -32.53
C LYS A 176 -15.70 -10.13 -31.22
N ASN A 177 -14.87 -9.84 -30.23
CA ASN A 177 -14.94 -10.38 -28.87
C ASN A 177 -15.32 -9.25 -27.90
N GLY A 178 -15.78 -9.57 -26.69
CA GLY A 178 -16.05 -8.56 -25.66
C GLY A 178 -14.84 -7.63 -25.42
N ILE A 179 -15.10 -6.39 -25.01
CA ILE A 179 -14.05 -5.38 -24.78
C ILE A 179 -13.54 -5.46 -23.35
N GLU A 180 -12.22 -5.42 -23.16
CA GLU A 180 -11.65 -5.23 -21.82
C GLU A 180 -11.87 -3.79 -21.34
N MET A 181 -12.82 -3.61 -20.41
CA MET A 181 -13.22 -2.28 -19.95
C MET A 181 -12.24 -1.63 -18.96
N ARG A 182 -11.36 -2.40 -18.30
CA ARG A 182 -10.50 -1.86 -17.23
C ARG A 182 -9.59 -0.71 -17.69
N PRO A 183 -8.84 -0.81 -18.81
CA PRO A 183 -8.01 0.30 -19.29
C PRO A 183 -8.85 1.51 -19.70
N LEU A 184 -10.04 1.27 -20.26
CA LEU A 184 -10.96 2.32 -20.69
C LEU A 184 -11.52 3.10 -19.49
N ILE A 185 -11.95 2.41 -18.44
CA ILE A 185 -12.44 3.02 -17.20
C ILE A 185 -11.31 3.75 -16.47
N TYR A 186 -10.09 3.19 -16.48
CA TYR A 186 -8.92 3.86 -15.92
C TYR A 186 -8.64 5.19 -16.63
N ASP A 187 -8.71 5.19 -17.96
CA ASP A 187 -8.56 6.39 -18.78
C ASP A 187 -9.63 7.46 -18.50
N LEU A 188 -10.89 7.02 -18.36
CA LEU A 188 -12.00 7.88 -17.95
C LEU A 188 -11.75 8.51 -16.58
N ASN A 189 -11.36 7.73 -15.57
CA ASN A 189 -11.13 8.22 -14.21
C ASN A 189 -10.00 9.25 -14.13
N ILE A 190 -8.93 9.06 -14.91
CA ILE A 190 -7.87 10.07 -15.02
C ILE A 190 -8.41 11.33 -15.71
N ASN A 191 -9.15 11.16 -16.81
CA ASN A 191 -9.71 12.29 -17.55
C ASN A 191 -10.63 13.14 -16.68
N THR A 192 -11.58 12.53 -15.97
CA THR A 192 -12.52 13.23 -15.09
C THR A 192 -11.81 13.94 -13.95
N SER A 193 -10.81 13.30 -13.32
CA SER A 193 -10.05 13.88 -12.21
C SER A 193 -9.22 15.09 -12.65
N LEU A 194 -8.44 14.94 -13.74
CA LEU A 194 -7.60 16.03 -14.25
C LEU A 194 -8.45 17.21 -14.75
N SER A 195 -9.57 16.93 -15.43
CA SER A 195 -10.45 17.99 -15.93
C SER A 195 -11.14 18.78 -14.81
N VAL A 196 -11.37 18.17 -13.64
CA VAL A 196 -11.92 18.88 -12.47
C VAL A 196 -10.84 19.69 -11.74
N PHE A 197 -9.72 19.06 -11.40
CA PHE A 197 -8.73 19.68 -10.51
C PHE A 197 -7.72 20.57 -11.24
N ILE A 198 -7.44 20.29 -12.51
CA ILE A 198 -6.46 21.03 -13.32
C ILE A 198 -7.16 21.78 -14.47
N GLY A 199 -8.32 21.34 -14.92
CA GLY A 199 -9.08 22.04 -15.95
C GLY A 199 -8.36 22.12 -17.30
N PRO A 200 -8.49 23.22 -18.06
CA PRO A 200 -7.93 23.36 -19.40
C PRO A 200 -6.41 23.65 -19.41
N TYR A 201 -5.78 23.78 -18.24
CA TYR A 201 -4.37 24.18 -18.13
C TYR A 201 -3.38 23.04 -18.40
N ILE A 202 -3.87 21.81 -18.60
CA ILE A 202 -3.05 20.64 -18.95
C ILE A 202 -3.08 20.39 -20.47
N THR A 203 -1.91 20.35 -21.10
CA THR A 203 -1.78 19.98 -22.52
C THR A 203 -2.01 18.49 -22.72
N ASP A 204 -2.36 18.08 -23.94
CA ASP A 204 -2.58 16.67 -24.26
C ASP A 204 -1.33 15.81 -24.04
N ASP A 205 -0.14 16.35 -24.33
CA ASP A 205 1.14 15.66 -24.08
C ASP A 205 1.35 15.38 -22.59
N ILE A 206 1.13 16.40 -21.73
CA ILE A 206 1.23 16.24 -20.28
C ILE A 206 0.19 15.24 -19.79
N ARG A 207 -1.03 15.28 -20.34
CA ARG A 207 -2.11 14.33 -19.99
C ARG A 207 -1.73 12.90 -20.34
N GLN A 208 -1.13 12.65 -21.51
CA GLN A 208 -0.67 11.32 -21.92
C GLN A 208 0.47 10.81 -21.03
N GLN A 209 1.46 11.67 -20.75
CA GLN A 209 2.56 11.32 -19.87
C GLN A 209 2.08 11.04 -18.44
N PHE A 210 1.16 11.87 -17.91
CA PHE A 210 0.53 11.67 -16.60
C PHE A 210 -0.14 10.29 -16.52
N LYS A 211 -0.90 9.89 -17.56
CA LYS A 211 -1.55 8.56 -17.59
C LYS A 211 -0.54 7.43 -17.46
N LYS A 212 0.55 7.49 -18.23
CA LYS A 212 1.63 6.49 -18.19
C LYS A 212 2.30 6.44 -16.82
N ASP A 213 2.60 7.60 -16.25
CA ASP A 213 3.25 7.70 -14.94
C ASP A 213 2.32 7.25 -13.82
N TYR A 214 1.02 7.58 -13.88
CA TYR A 214 0.06 7.21 -12.85
C TYR A 214 -0.12 5.68 -12.75
N ILE A 215 -0.01 4.96 -13.88
CA ILE A 215 0.03 3.49 -13.90
C ILE A 215 1.27 2.97 -13.17
N ASN A 216 2.45 3.51 -13.46
CA ASN A 216 3.71 3.10 -12.83
C ASN A 216 3.71 3.43 -11.33
N LEU A 217 3.18 4.59 -10.95
CA LEU A 217 2.96 5.02 -9.58
C LEU A 217 2.07 4.02 -8.84
N THR A 218 0.90 3.69 -9.39
CA THR A 218 -0.05 2.75 -8.77
C THR A 218 0.55 1.35 -8.63
N ARG A 219 1.27 0.88 -9.64
CA ARG A 219 1.99 -0.41 -9.59
C ARG A 219 3.08 -0.41 -8.53
N GLY A 220 3.83 0.68 -8.39
CA GLY A 220 4.85 0.83 -7.36
C GLY A 220 4.27 0.88 -5.95
N MET A 221 3.08 1.46 -5.78
CA MET A 221 2.40 1.57 -4.48
C MET A 221 2.17 0.21 -3.84
N PHE A 222 1.75 -0.79 -4.62
CA PHE A 222 1.43 -2.13 -4.12
C PHE A 222 2.50 -3.19 -4.42
N ALA A 223 3.68 -2.78 -4.88
CA ALA A 223 4.81 -3.68 -5.12
C ALA A 223 5.51 -4.09 -3.81
N PRO A 224 6.32 -5.17 -3.80
CA PRO A 224 7.23 -5.45 -2.70
C PRO A 224 8.10 -4.22 -2.36
N PRO A 225 8.42 -3.97 -1.08
CA PRO A 225 9.12 -2.77 -0.62
C PRO A 225 10.64 -2.81 -0.91
N ILE A 226 11.00 -3.16 -2.14
CA ILE A 226 12.38 -3.29 -2.62
C ILE A 226 12.63 -2.11 -3.56
N TYR A 227 13.45 -1.16 -3.12
CA TYR A 227 13.80 0.01 -3.92
C TYR A 227 15.17 -0.19 -4.56
N PHE A 228 15.15 -0.71 -5.78
CA PHE A 228 16.34 -0.95 -6.59
C PHE A 228 16.04 -0.67 -8.07
N PRO A 229 16.99 -0.15 -8.87
CA PRO A 229 16.78 0.11 -10.29
C PRO A 229 16.14 -1.09 -11.02
N GLY A 230 15.08 -0.83 -11.79
CA GLY A 230 14.32 -1.86 -12.51
C GLY A 230 13.12 -2.44 -11.75
N THR A 231 13.09 -2.34 -10.42
CA THR A 231 11.93 -2.75 -9.60
C THR A 231 10.71 -1.84 -9.83
N GLN A 232 9.54 -2.36 -9.49
CA GLN A 232 8.29 -1.62 -9.65
C GLN A 232 8.15 -0.44 -8.68
N LEU A 233 8.69 -0.56 -7.47
CA LEU A 233 8.76 0.56 -6.54
C LEU A 233 9.67 1.67 -7.10
N TYR A 234 10.84 1.34 -7.66
CA TYR A 234 11.73 2.31 -8.28
C TYR A 234 11.04 3.08 -9.41
N LYS A 235 10.40 2.35 -10.35
CA LYS A 235 9.62 2.98 -11.43
C LYS A 235 8.48 3.85 -10.90
N GLY A 236 7.78 3.42 -9.85
CA GLY A 236 6.69 4.17 -9.24
C GLY A 236 7.14 5.48 -8.58
N VAL A 237 8.30 5.48 -7.90
CA VAL A 237 8.88 6.69 -7.31
C VAL A 237 9.27 7.70 -8.38
N HIS A 238 9.94 7.26 -9.45
CA HIS A 238 10.30 8.15 -10.56
C HIS A 238 9.07 8.67 -11.31
N ALA A 239 8.04 7.85 -11.47
CA ALA A 239 6.78 8.27 -12.07
C ALA A 239 6.06 9.33 -11.20
N ALA A 240 6.06 9.16 -9.88
CA ALA A 240 5.52 10.17 -8.96
C ALA A 240 6.27 11.49 -9.06
N GLU A 241 7.60 11.45 -9.20
CA GLU A 241 8.42 12.65 -9.39
C GLU A 241 8.12 13.35 -10.73
N SER A 242 8.03 12.59 -11.82
CA SER A 242 7.62 13.11 -13.13
C SER A 242 6.25 13.80 -13.09
N ILE A 243 5.28 13.21 -12.38
CA ILE A 243 3.96 13.82 -12.16
C ILE A 243 4.08 15.14 -11.39
N ARG A 244 4.85 15.18 -10.30
CA ARG A 244 5.03 16.42 -9.52
C ARG A 244 5.64 17.53 -10.37
N GLN A 245 6.65 17.22 -11.17
CA GLN A 245 7.29 18.18 -12.07
C GLN A 245 6.31 18.70 -13.13
N SER A 246 5.50 17.81 -13.69
CA SER A 246 4.44 18.17 -14.65
C SER A 246 3.39 19.08 -14.02
N LEU A 247 2.94 18.80 -12.79
CA LEU A 247 1.98 19.65 -12.09
C LEU A 247 2.59 21.01 -11.70
N LYS A 248 3.86 21.02 -11.27
CA LYS A 248 4.56 22.25 -10.92
C LYS A 248 4.70 23.21 -12.10
N SER A 249 4.94 22.69 -13.31
CA SER A 249 5.02 23.53 -14.52
C SER A 249 3.68 24.15 -14.92
N ILE A 250 2.56 23.58 -14.47
CA ILE A 250 1.21 24.12 -14.68
C ILE A 250 0.91 25.21 -13.66
N VAL A 251 1.26 25.00 -12.38
CA VAL A 251 0.92 25.94 -11.28
C VAL A 251 1.78 27.22 -11.30
N ILE A 252 3.02 27.14 -11.81
CA ILE A 252 3.94 28.29 -11.85
C ILE A 252 3.67 29.22 -13.05
N LYS A 253 2.83 28.81 -14.00
CA LYS A 253 2.37 29.68 -15.10
C LYS A 253 1.26 30.61 -14.63
#